data_AF-R5G4J9-F1
#
_entry.id   AF-R5G4J9-F1
#
_cell.length_a   1.000
_cell.length_b   1.000
_cell.length_c   1.000
_cell.angle_alpha   90.00
_cell.angle_beta   90.00
_cell.angle_gamma   90.00
#
_symmetry.space_group_name_H-M   'P 1'
#
loop_
_entity.id
_entity.type
_entity.pdbx_description
1 polymer ?
#
loop_
_entity_poly.entity_id
_entity_poly.type
_entity_poly.pdbx_seq_one_letter_code
_entity_poly.pdbx_strand_id
1 'polypeptide(L)'
;MSEKVEKSPFKRVKQSIEELWDEFDSHFKIKEWDGKPFEHPQTDELKATKELLESPNYYEMIPSGEECTKDNSLYLTIDQQWFDKIASGEKVVEYREIKETVMGKYLDLRESAQEQIVLNPNLGEEFDFSLDSYNNGIFLFVPRYFEYLRLGVGYNKNRDTAVVRIKGICFMPERTYKGDIFRFDYLDESVTEEKYDTAAKKGMEAVQDLLYKADGPDTYWIMAIHLGEVVELNRGK
;
A
#
# COMPACT_ATOMS: atom_id res chain seq x y z
N MET A 1 18.20 27.16 12.32
CA MET A 1 17.22 26.16 11.85
C MET A 1 17.12 25.11 12.94
N SER A 2 15.95 24.94 13.56
CA SER A 2 15.78 23.83 14.51
C SER A 2 15.82 22.54 13.72
N GLU A 3 16.82 21.69 13.94
CA GLU A 3 16.79 20.29 13.51
C GLU A 3 15.48 19.70 14.05
N LYS A 4 14.51 19.47 13.16
CA LYS A 4 13.38 18.62 13.50
C LYS A 4 14.00 17.26 13.74
N VAL A 5 14.06 16.82 15.00
CA VAL A 5 14.37 15.44 15.33
C VAL A 5 13.35 14.59 14.57
N GLU A 6 13.82 13.97 13.50
CA GLU A 6 13.01 13.09 12.67
C GLU A 6 12.63 11.91 13.55
N LYS A 7 11.35 11.86 13.95
CA LYS A 7 10.86 10.76 14.76
C LYS A 7 10.86 9.53 13.88
N SER A 8 11.65 8.53 14.26
CA SER A 8 11.62 7.21 13.64
C SER A 8 10.17 6.76 13.45
N PRO A 9 9.81 6.26 12.25
CA PRO A 9 8.46 5.78 12.00
C PRO A 9 8.15 4.47 12.72
N PHE A 10 9.20 3.78 13.19
CA PHE A 10 9.11 2.50 13.88
C PHE A 10 8.64 2.64 15.32
N LYS A 11 7.80 1.70 15.73
CA LYS A 11 7.20 1.67 17.07
C LYS A 11 7.74 0.46 17.82
N ARG A 12 8.62 0.70 18.78
CA ARG A 12 9.18 -0.36 19.62
C ARG A 12 8.09 -1.07 20.41
N VAL A 13 8.09 -2.39 20.36
CA VAL A 13 7.19 -3.27 21.11
C VAL A 13 7.99 -4.22 22.01
N LYS A 14 7.29 -4.96 22.88
CA LYS A 14 7.93 -5.94 23.77
C LYS A 14 8.12 -7.30 23.10
N GLN A 15 7.37 -7.57 22.03
CA GLN A 15 7.45 -8.84 21.32
C GLN A 15 8.85 -9.07 20.74
N SER A 16 9.26 -10.33 20.69
CA SER A 16 10.42 -10.75 19.93
C SER A 16 10.14 -10.70 18.42
N ILE A 17 11.19 -10.78 17.59
CA ILE A 17 11.01 -10.88 16.14
C ILE A 17 10.26 -12.15 15.75
N GLU A 18 10.49 -13.26 16.46
CA GLU A 18 9.81 -14.53 16.24
C GLU A 18 8.31 -14.42 16.56
N GLU A 19 7.95 -13.78 17.67
CA GLU A 19 6.53 -13.54 18.01
C GLU A 19 5.82 -12.65 16.98
N LEU A 20 6.53 -11.68 16.39
CA LEU A 20 5.98 -10.85 15.31
C LEU A 20 5.80 -11.64 14.01
N TRP A 21 6.72 -12.54 13.67
CA TRP A 21 6.57 -13.44 12.53
C TRP A 21 5.46 -14.46 12.73
N ASP A 22 5.35 -15.06 13.92
CA ASP A 22 4.24 -15.98 14.26
C ASP A 22 2.88 -15.28 14.13
N GLU A 23 2.79 -14.02 14.59
CA GLU A 23 1.59 -13.20 14.42
C GLU A 23 1.31 -12.91 12.94
N PHE A 24 2.33 -12.54 12.17
CA PHE A 24 2.20 -12.31 10.72
C PHE A 24 1.72 -13.55 9.97
N ASP A 25 2.33 -14.72 10.21
CA ASP A 25 1.98 -15.99 9.57
C ASP A 25 0.58 -16.50 9.97
N SER A 26 0.08 -16.10 11.14
CA SER A 26 -1.29 -16.37 11.56
C SER A 26 -2.34 -15.55 10.80
N HIS A 27 -1.92 -14.43 10.20
CA HIS A 27 -2.78 -13.44 9.57
C HIS A 27 -2.70 -13.43 8.05
N PHE A 28 -1.58 -13.87 7.47
CA PHE A 28 -1.32 -13.75 6.05
C PHE A 28 -0.83 -15.06 5.45
N LYS A 29 -1.26 -15.32 4.22
CA LYS A 29 -0.56 -16.24 3.32
C LYS A 29 0.13 -15.43 2.24
N ILE A 30 1.39 -15.75 2.00
CA ILE A 30 2.17 -15.19 0.90
C ILE A 30 2.54 -16.29 -0.08
N LYS A 31 2.67 -15.93 -1.35
CA LYS A 31 3.27 -16.82 -2.35
C LYS A 31 4.78 -16.66 -2.32
N GLU A 32 5.48 -17.77 -2.18
CA GLU A 32 6.92 -17.80 -2.42
C GLU A 32 7.20 -17.38 -3.86
N TRP A 33 8.19 -16.50 -4.01
CA TRP A 33 8.65 -16.01 -5.30
C TRP A 33 9.93 -16.72 -5.72
N ASP A 34 10.02 -17.08 -7.00
CA ASP A 34 11.15 -17.82 -7.55
C ASP A 34 12.33 -16.92 -8.00
N GLY A 35 12.27 -15.62 -7.68
CA GLY A 35 13.26 -14.62 -8.05
C GLY A 35 13.22 -14.20 -9.52
N LYS A 36 12.29 -14.72 -10.34
CA LYS A 36 12.19 -14.33 -11.75
C LYS A 36 11.40 -13.03 -11.91
N PRO A 37 11.75 -12.19 -12.90
CA PRO A 37 10.95 -11.02 -13.23
C PRO A 37 9.47 -11.38 -13.41
N PHE A 38 8.60 -10.57 -12.83
CA PHE A 38 7.16 -10.73 -12.90
C PHE A 38 6.52 -9.45 -13.43
N GLU A 39 5.32 -9.58 -13.99
CA GLU A 39 4.56 -8.42 -14.43
C GLU A 39 3.82 -7.81 -13.25
N HIS A 40 4.03 -6.52 -13.01
CA HIS A 40 3.29 -5.81 -12.00
C HIS A 40 1.82 -5.67 -12.39
N PRO A 41 0.89 -5.79 -11.44
CA PRO A 41 -0.50 -5.42 -11.67
C PRO A 41 -0.66 -3.95 -12.09
N GLN A 42 -1.75 -3.64 -12.77
CA GLN A 42 -2.11 -2.27 -13.17
C GLN A 42 -2.92 -1.58 -12.05
N THR A 43 -2.81 -0.25 -11.97
CA THR A 43 -3.66 0.57 -11.10
C THR A 43 -5.04 0.76 -11.75
N ASP A 44 -6.01 1.20 -10.94
CA ASP A 44 -7.37 1.57 -11.39
C ASP A 44 -8.24 0.43 -11.94
N GLU A 45 -7.72 -0.80 -11.95
CA GLU A 45 -8.50 -1.99 -12.24
C GLU A 45 -9.62 -2.17 -11.20
N LEU A 46 -10.84 -2.36 -11.70
CA LEU A 46 -11.98 -2.60 -10.82
C LEU A 46 -12.01 -4.04 -10.30
N LYS A 47 -11.28 -4.94 -10.95
CA LYS A 47 -11.23 -6.37 -10.64
C LYS A 47 -9.85 -6.78 -10.13
N ALA A 48 -9.82 -7.79 -9.26
CA ALA A 48 -8.57 -8.43 -8.87
C ALA A 48 -8.07 -9.28 -10.05
N THR A 49 -7.05 -8.78 -10.74
CA THR A 49 -6.47 -9.46 -11.90
C THR A 49 -5.58 -10.62 -11.46
N LYS A 50 -5.17 -11.45 -12.42
CA LYS A 50 -4.24 -12.55 -12.16
C LYS A 50 -2.90 -12.02 -11.66
N GLU A 51 -2.39 -10.96 -12.29
CA GLU A 51 -1.14 -10.28 -11.94
C GLU A 51 -1.18 -9.76 -10.50
N LEU A 52 -2.34 -9.28 -10.04
CA LEU A 52 -2.52 -8.86 -8.65
C LEU A 52 -2.45 -10.05 -7.70
N LEU A 53 -3.17 -11.12 -7.98
CA LEU A 53 -3.28 -12.29 -7.09
C LEU A 53 -2.05 -13.19 -7.10
N GLU A 54 -1.21 -13.10 -8.13
CA GLU A 54 0.04 -13.85 -8.29
C GLU A 54 1.28 -13.01 -7.97
N SER A 55 1.11 -11.72 -7.69
CA SER A 55 2.20 -10.83 -7.30
C SER A 55 2.92 -11.36 -6.05
N PRO A 56 4.27 -11.31 -6.01
CA PRO A 56 5.04 -11.61 -4.81
C PRO A 56 4.86 -10.56 -3.70
N ASN A 57 4.18 -9.45 -3.99
CA ASN A 57 3.77 -8.44 -3.01
C ASN A 57 2.30 -8.61 -2.57
N TYR A 58 1.63 -9.71 -2.93
CA TYR A 58 0.25 -9.99 -2.52
C TYR A 58 0.22 -10.84 -1.25
N TYR A 59 -0.46 -10.31 -0.25
CA TYR A 59 -0.69 -10.91 1.05
C TYR A 59 -2.17 -11.30 1.13
N GLU A 60 -2.47 -12.59 0.99
CA GLU A 60 -3.82 -13.11 1.18
C GLU A 60 -4.17 -13.08 2.66
N MET A 61 -5.32 -12.51 3.02
CA MET A 61 -5.77 -12.43 4.41
C MET A 61 -6.28 -13.80 4.87
N ILE A 62 -5.86 -14.21 6.07
CA ILE A 62 -6.46 -15.30 6.82
C ILE A 62 -7.55 -14.69 7.72
N PRO A 63 -8.84 -15.01 7.49
CA PRO A 63 -9.92 -14.51 8.33
C PRO A 63 -9.80 -15.06 9.75
N SER A 64 -9.88 -14.19 10.75
CA SER A 64 -9.90 -14.62 12.16
C SER A 64 -11.25 -15.25 12.54
N GLY A 65 -12.31 -14.88 11.82
CA GLY A 65 -13.69 -15.23 12.15
C GLY A 65 -14.33 -14.30 13.19
N GLU A 66 -13.61 -13.29 13.66
CA GLU A 66 -14.15 -12.26 14.56
C GLU A 66 -15.02 -11.25 13.82
N GLU A 67 -15.97 -10.65 14.53
CA GLU A 67 -16.79 -9.56 14.01
C GLU A 67 -15.97 -8.28 13.77
N CYS A 68 -16.49 -7.37 12.96
CA CYS A 68 -15.83 -6.09 12.68
C CYS A 68 -15.73 -5.22 13.95
N THR A 69 -14.52 -4.80 14.30
CA THR A 69 -14.21 -3.86 15.39
C THR A 69 -13.41 -2.67 14.86
N LYS A 70 -13.07 -1.70 15.72
CA LYS A 70 -12.17 -0.60 15.33
C LYS A 70 -10.73 -1.08 15.12
N ASP A 71 -10.31 -2.11 15.83
CA ASP A 71 -8.91 -2.52 15.89
C ASP A 71 -8.55 -3.47 14.75
N ASN A 72 -9.49 -4.31 14.30
CA ASN A 72 -9.33 -5.19 13.14
C ASN A 72 -9.84 -4.57 11.82
N SER A 73 -10.09 -3.25 11.79
CA SER A 73 -10.60 -2.59 10.59
C SER A 73 -9.86 -1.30 10.20
N LEU A 74 -9.80 -1.08 8.89
CA LEU A 74 -9.30 0.15 8.30
C LEU A 74 -10.48 1.07 7.97
N TYR A 75 -10.52 2.26 8.57
CA TYR A 75 -11.52 3.27 8.21
C TYR A 75 -11.01 4.20 7.08
N LEU A 76 -11.81 4.34 6.03
CA LEU A 76 -11.58 5.25 4.90
C LEU A 76 -12.82 6.10 4.61
N THR A 77 -12.55 7.37 4.26
CA THR A 77 -13.54 8.21 3.58
C THR A 77 -13.39 8.00 2.08
N ILE A 78 -14.51 8.00 1.36
CA ILE A 78 -14.55 7.73 -0.08
C ILE A 78 -15.63 8.59 -0.76
N ASP A 79 -15.47 8.82 -2.07
CA ASP A 79 -16.47 9.50 -2.88
C ASP A 79 -17.64 8.56 -3.22
N GLN A 80 -18.83 9.16 -3.39
CA GLN A 80 -20.08 8.42 -3.63
C GLN A 80 -19.98 7.45 -4.81
N GLN A 81 -19.38 7.89 -5.94
CA GLN A 81 -19.27 7.06 -7.14
C GLN A 81 -18.50 5.74 -6.89
N TRP A 82 -17.45 5.78 -6.07
CA TRP A 82 -16.64 4.60 -5.77
C TRP A 82 -17.29 3.75 -4.69
N PHE A 83 -17.93 4.39 -3.71
CA PHE A 83 -18.76 3.70 -2.74
C PHE A 83 -19.84 2.85 -3.41
N ASP A 84 -20.56 3.42 -4.39
CA ASP A 84 -21.63 2.70 -5.09
C ASP A 84 -21.10 1.51 -5.91
N LYS A 85 -19.93 1.66 -6.54
CA LYS A 85 -19.26 0.56 -7.24
C LYS A 85 -18.80 -0.54 -6.30
N ILE A 86 -18.31 -0.21 -5.10
CA ILE A 86 -17.94 -1.21 -4.09
C ILE A 86 -19.19 -1.89 -3.54
N ALA A 87 -20.21 -1.12 -3.17
CA ALA A 87 -21.46 -1.62 -2.61
C ALA A 87 -22.22 -2.55 -3.57
N SER A 88 -22.09 -2.33 -4.88
CA SER A 88 -22.67 -3.20 -5.92
C SER A 88 -21.79 -4.40 -6.31
N GLY A 89 -20.54 -4.46 -5.84
CA GLY A 89 -19.56 -5.48 -6.24
C GLY A 89 -18.93 -5.25 -7.62
N GLU A 90 -19.18 -4.10 -8.26
CA GLU A 90 -18.50 -3.72 -9.50
C GLU A 90 -17.00 -3.51 -9.26
N LYS A 91 -16.65 -2.80 -8.19
CA LYS A 91 -15.27 -2.53 -7.76
C LYS A 91 -14.90 -3.45 -6.59
N VAL A 92 -13.91 -4.31 -6.80
CA VAL A 92 -13.39 -5.26 -5.81
C VAL A 92 -11.93 -5.00 -5.43
N VAL A 93 -11.37 -3.87 -5.84
CA VAL A 93 -10.04 -3.41 -5.43
C VAL A 93 -10.11 -1.93 -5.06
N GLU A 94 -9.58 -1.56 -3.90
CA GLU A 94 -9.45 -0.16 -3.46
C GLU A 94 -7.97 0.24 -3.40
N TYR A 95 -7.60 1.35 -4.05
CA TYR A 95 -6.21 1.79 -4.16
C TYR A 95 -5.91 2.94 -3.21
N ARG A 96 -4.73 2.93 -2.58
CA ARG A 96 -4.23 4.01 -1.73
C ARG A 96 -2.73 4.23 -1.94
N GLU A 97 -2.36 5.48 -2.11
CA GLU A 97 -0.97 5.92 -2.08
C GLU A 97 -0.33 5.61 -0.71
N ILE A 98 0.89 5.08 -0.74
CA ILE A 98 1.75 4.96 0.43
C ILE A 98 2.75 6.11 0.40
N LYS A 99 2.76 6.90 1.47
CA LYS A 99 3.74 7.96 1.72
C LYS A 99 4.04 8.06 3.20
N GLU A 100 5.16 8.68 3.55
CA GLU A 100 5.65 8.79 4.94
C GLU A 100 4.57 9.24 5.93
N THR A 101 3.74 10.22 5.54
CA THR A 101 2.70 10.78 6.41
C THR A 101 1.57 9.82 6.77
N VAL A 102 1.36 8.76 5.97
CA VAL A 102 0.26 7.80 6.15
C VAL A 102 0.73 6.35 6.27
N MET A 103 2.01 6.04 6.05
CA MET A 103 2.49 4.66 6.02
C MET A 103 2.21 3.92 7.34
N GLY A 104 2.29 4.58 8.51
CA GLY A 104 1.96 3.96 9.79
C GLY A 104 0.48 3.61 9.98
N LYS A 105 -0.39 4.01 9.04
CA LYS A 105 -1.79 3.55 8.94
C LYS A 105 -1.90 2.22 8.19
N TYR A 106 -0.99 1.94 7.26
CA TYR A 106 -1.12 0.83 6.30
C TYR A 106 -0.10 -0.28 6.50
N LEU A 107 1.08 0.05 7.02
CA LEU A 107 2.21 -0.87 7.16
C LEU A 107 2.37 -1.33 8.60
N ASP A 108 2.86 -2.55 8.79
CA ASP A 108 3.37 -2.98 10.08
C ASP A 108 4.77 -2.39 10.30
N LEU A 109 4.85 -1.41 11.19
CA LEU A 109 6.09 -0.71 11.54
C LEU A 109 6.50 -1.00 12.99
N ARG A 110 6.07 -2.14 13.54
CA ARG A 110 6.49 -2.58 14.87
C ARG A 110 7.95 -3.03 14.81
N GLU A 111 8.73 -2.50 15.74
CA GLU A 111 10.12 -2.88 15.97
C GLU A 111 10.20 -3.77 17.21
N SER A 112 10.76 -4.96 17.06
CA SER A 112 10.86 -5.97 18.09
C SER A 112 11.77 -5.51 19.25
N ALA A 113 11.79 -6.30 20.32
CA ALA A 113 12.73 -6.12 21.42
C ALA A 113 14.20 -6.12 20.94
N GLN A 114 14.50 -6.85 19.86
CA GLN A 114 15.80 -6.99 19.20
C GLN A 114 16.10 -5.90 18.16
N GLU A 115 15.25 -4.87 18.04
CA GLU A 115 15.42 -3.79 17.06
C GLU A 115 15.34 -4.28 15.60
N GLN A 116 14.49 -5.29 15.38
CA GLN A 116 14.20 -5.87 14.06
C GLN A 116 12.74 -5.65 13.68
N ILE A 117 12.45 -5.63 12.39
CA ILE A 117 11.09 -5.48 11.86
C ILE A 117 10.76 -6.65 10.92
N VAL A 118 9.47 -6.96 10.79
CA VAL A 118 8.98 -7.91 9.79
C VAL A 118 9.02 -7.24 8.41
N LEU A 119 9.73 -7.86 7.48
CA LEU A 119 9.90 -7.39 6.10
C LEU A 119 9.24 -8.37 5.12
N ASN A 120 9.05 -7.96 3.87
CA ASN A 120 8.57 -8.86 2.84
C ASN A 120 9.52 -10.06 2.67
N PRO A 121 9.06 -11.31 2.87
CA PRO A 121 9.95 -12.48 2.84
C PRO A 121 10.46 -12.81 1.44
N ASN A 122 9.92 -12.18 0.39
CA ASN A 122 10.41 -12.31 -1.00
C ASN A 122 11.52 -11.31 -1.34
N LEU A 123 12.02 -10.50 -0.39
CA LEU A 123 13.16 -9.63 -0.63
C LEU A 123 14.43 -10.43 -0.97
N GLY A 124 15.25 -9.88 -1.86
CA GLY A 124 16.57 -10.42 -2.14
C GLY A 124 17.55 -10.24 -0.97
N GLU A 125 18.73 -10.86 -1.07
CA GLU A 125 19.80 -10.72 -0.07
C GLU A 125 20.33 -9.28 0.02
N GLU A 126 20.37 -8.58 -1.12
CA GLU A 126 20.73 -7.18 -1.21
C GLU A 126 19.48 -6.37 -1.55
N PHE A 127 19.14 -5.41 -0.68
CA PHE A 127 18.02 -4.51 -0.86
C PHE A 127 18.29 -3.16 -0.20
N ASP A 128 17.67 -2.12 -0.74
CA ASP A 128 17.74 -0.78 -0.18
C ASP A 128 16.61 -0.57 0.83
N PHE A 129 16.97 -0.12 2.03
CA PHE A 129 16.04 0.14 3.11
C PHE A 129 15.49 1.57 2.99
N SER A 130 14.52 1.77 2.10
CA SER A 130 13.74 3.01 1.96
C SER A 130 12.30 2.69 1.59
N LEU A 131 11.37 3.60 1.92
CA LEU A 131 9.97 3.47 1.55
C LEU A 131 9.79 3.42 0.02
N ASP A 132 10.60 4.20 -0.70
CA ASP A 132 10.49 4.37 -2.14
C ASP A 132 11.42 3.41 -2.91
N SER A 133 12.20 2.56 -2.26
CA SER A 133 13.08 1.61 -2.95
C SER A 133 12.28 0.70 -3.88
N TYR A 134 12.70 0.57 -5.14
CA TYR A 134 12.09 -0.33 -6.11
C TYR A 134 12.39 -1.81 -5.82
N ASN A 135 13.60 -2.13 -5.33
CA ASN A 135 14.00 -3.47 -4.89
C ASN A 135 13.59 -4.59 -5.86
N ASN A 136 13.87 -4.42 -7.14
CA ASN A 136 13.48 -5.34 -8.23
C ASN A 136 11.97 -5.64 -8.29
N GLY A 137 11.14 -4.67 -7.91
CA GLY A 137 9.69 -4.80 -7.86
C GLY A 137 9.17 -5.38 -6.55
N ILE A 138 10.00 -5.66 -5.55
CA ILE A 138 9.54 -6.17 -4.25
C ILE A 138 9.42 -5.02 -3.26
N PHE A 139 8.20 -4.77 -2.76
CA PHE A 139 8.00 -3.76 -1.74
C PHE A 139 8.56 -4.24 -0.40
N LEU A 140 9.32 -3.37 0.28
CA LEU A 140 10.09 -3.68 1.48
C LEU A 140 9.21 -4.13 2.66
N PHE A 141 8.12 -3.41 2.92
CA PHE A 141 7.32 -3.60 4.13
C PHE A 141 6.14 -4.54 3.93
N VAL A 142 5.65 -5.09 5.04
CA VAL A 142 4.43 -5.91 5.08
C VAL A 142 3.20 -5.09 5.46
N PRO A 143 1.98 -5.50 5.06
CA PRO A 143 0.78 -4.75 5.42
C PRO A 143 0.46 -4.94 6.90
N ARG A 144 -0.10 -3.91 7.51
CA ARG A 144 -0.78 -4.05 8.79
C ARG A 144 -2.04 -4.91 8.61
N TYR A 145 -2.29 -5.80 9.57
CA TYR A 145 -3.49 -6.64 9.54
C TYR A 145 -4.78 -5.83 9.71
N PHE A 146 -5.71 -6.04 8.77
CA PHE A 146 -7.08 -5.55 8.79
C PHE A 146 -7.97 -6.62 8.18
N GLU A 147 -8.96 -7.12 8.92
CA GLU A 147 -9.94 -8.06 8.37
C GLU A 147 -11.05 -7.32 7.61
N TYR A 148 -11.30 -6.06 7.98
CA TYR A 148 -12.40 -5.27 7.44
C TYR A 148 -11.97 -3.90 6.92
N LEU A 149 -12.63 -3.45 5.86
CA LEU A 149 -12.62 -2.08 5.38
C LEU A 149 -13.93 -1.39 5.78
N ARG A 150 -13.85 -0.34 6.58
CA ARG A 150 -14.98 0.51 6.94
C ARG A 150 -14.99 1.75 6.06
N LEU A 151 -16.06 1.95 5.31
CA LEU A 151 -16.23 3.05 4.39
C LEU A 151 -17.28 4.03 4.90
N GLY A 152 -17.03 5.32 4.68
CA GLY A 152 -18.03 6.38 4.85
C GLY A 152 -17.95 7.40 3.72
N VAL A 153 -19.09 7.77 3.14
CA VAL A 153 -19.13 8.77 2.07
C VAL A 153 -19.00 10.18 2.62
N GLY A 154 -17.99 10.93 2.16
CA GLY A 154 -17.74 12.30 2.61
C GLY A 154 -17.62 12.42 4.14
N TYR A 155 -17.97 13.58 4.71
CA TYR A 155 -17.80 13.88 6.15
C TYR A 155 -19.12 14.19 6.89
N ASN A 156 -20.26 14.02 6.22
CA ASN A 156 -21.57 14.28 6.82
C ASN A 156 -21.91 13.23 7.90
N LYS A 157 -22.70 13.62 8.91
CA LYS A 157 -23.15 12.69 9.97
C LYS A 157 -24.12 11.64 9.44
N ASN A 158 -25.10 12.08 8.63
CA ASN A 158 -25.96 11.19 7.86
C ASN A 158 -25.28 10.97 6.51
N ARG A 159 -24.66 9.81 6.35
CA ARG A 159 -23.96 9.44 5.14
C ARG A 159 -24.06 7.95 4.92
N ASP A 160 -23.86 7.55 3.67
CA ASP A 160 -23.70 6.15 3.31
C ASP A 160 -22.45 5.57 3.98
N THR A 161 -22.59 4.36 4.54
CA THR A 161 -21.49 3.61 5.13
C THR A 161 -21.57 2.14 4.74
N ALA A 162 -20.41 1.49 4.68
CA ALA A 162 -20.32 0.07 4.42
C ALA A 162 -19.19 -0.55 5.24
N VAL A 163 -19.35 -1.82 5.58
CA VAL A 163 -18.28 -2.68 6.10
C VAL A 163 -18.07 -3.78 5.07
N VAL A 164 -16.82 -3.93 4.62
CA VAL A 164 -16.43 -4.86 3.55
C VAL A 164 -15.33 -5.75 4.09
N ARG A 165 -15.44 -7.06 3.90
CA ARG A 165 -14.36 -8.00 4.27
C ARG A 165 -13.18 -7.83 3.31
N ILE A 166 -11.95 -7.87 3.82
CA ILE A 166 -10.73 -7.82 3.01
C ILE A 166 -10.27 -9.24 2.70
N LYS A 167 -9.95 -9.51 1.43
CA LYS A 167 -9.41 -10.79 0.96
C LYS A 167 -7.88 -10.81 0.89
N GLY A 168 -7.27 -9.65 0.72
CA GLY A 168 -5.83 -9.51 0.64
C GLY A 168 -5.40 -8.08 0.35
N ILE A 169 -4.09 -7.86 0.42
CA ILE A 169 -3.46 -6.56 0.12
C ILE A 169 -2.28 -6.82 -0.81
N CYS A 170 -2.15 -6.03 -1.88
CA CYS A 170 -0.97 -6.00 -2.74
C CYS A 170 -0.26 -4.66 -2.61
N PHE A 171 1.06 -4.64 -2.70
CA PHE A 171 1.81 -3.42 -3.02
C PHE A 171 2.31 -3.46 -4.47
N MET A 172 2.21 -2.32 -5.15
CA MET A 172 2.56 -2.17 -6.56
C MET A 172 3.24 -0.82 -6.77
N PRO A 173 4.21 -0.72 -7.67
CA PRO A 173 4.80 0.56 -8.01
C PRO A 173 3.78 1.40 -8.76
N GLU A 174 3.89 2.72 -8.63
CA GLU A 174 3.09 3.67 -9.39
C GLU A 174 3.36 3.53 -10.89
N ARG A 175 2.33 3.78 -11.69
CA ARG A 175 2.43 3.81 -13.15
C ARG A 175 2.61 5.25 -13.61
N THR A 176 3.43 5.43 -14.62
CA THR A 176 3.43 6.66 -15.39
C THR A 176 2.08 6.83 -16.10
N TYR A 177 1.74 8.05 -16.50
CA TYR A 177 0.59 8.30 -17.37
C TYR A 177 0.67 7.58 -18.73
N LYS A 178 1.86 7.06 -19.10
CA LYS A 178 2.10 6.26 -20.31
C LYS A 178 1.97 4.74 -20.07
N GLY A 179 1.77 4.30 -18.83
CA GLY A 179 1.59 2.90 -18.45
C GLY A 179 2.87 2.16 -18.02
N ASP A 180 4.04 2.78 -18.17
CA ASP A 180 5.30 2.23 -17.66
C ASP A 180 5.36 2.29 -16.12
N ILE A 181 6.18 1.46 -15.49
CA ILE A 181 6.48 1.57 -14.05
C ILE A 181 7.22 2.88 -13.81
N PHE A 182 6.69 3.76 -12.96
CA PHE A 182 7.30 5.05 -12.66
C PHE A 182 8.49 4.87 -11.73
N ARG A 183 9.67 4.83 -12.32
CA ARG A 183 10.95 4.76 -11.62
C ARG A 183 11.70 6.07 -11.72
N PHE A 184 12.44 6.43 -10.67
CA PHE A 184 13.22 7.65 -10.60
C PHE A 184 14.45 7.44 -9.69
N ASP A 185 15.25 8.49 -9.52
CA ASP A 185 16.50 8.48 -8.77
C ASP A 185 16.63 9.80 -7.99
N TYR A 186 16.53 9.73 -6.66
CA TYR A 186 16.68 10.93 -5.81
C TYR A 186 18.05 11.60 -5.93
N LEU A 187 19.07 10.87 -6.40
CA LEU A 187 20.43 11.37 -6.56
C LEU A 187 20.71 11.89 -7.98
N ASP A 188 19.69 12.00 -8.83
CA ASP A 188 19.85 12.60 -10.15
C ASP A 188 20.13 14.10 -10.07
N GLU A 189 21.40 14.46 -10.05
CA GLU A 189 21.85 15.86 -10.06
C GLU A 189 21.37 16.64 -11.30
N SER A 190 20.90 15.95 -12.35
CA SER A 190 20.31 16.60 -13.52
C SER A 190 18.92 17.21 -13.23
N VAL A 191 18.23 16.75 -12.18
CA VAL A 191 16.94 17.26 -11.71
C VAL A 191 17.17 18.37 -10.70
N THR A 192 17.17 19.62 -11.18
CA THR A 192 17.31 20.80 -10.31
C THR A 192 15.95 21.26 -9.77
N GLU A 193 15.94 21.97 -8.65
CA GLU A 193 14.72 22.61 -8.10
C GLU A 193 14.01 23.48 -9.15
N GLU A 194 14.76 24.25 -9.95
CA GLU A 194 14.19 25.08 -11.03
C GLU A 194 13.47 24.26 -12.10
N LYS A 195 14.05 23.13 -12.50
CA LYS A 195 13.42 22.21 -13.47
C LYS A 195 12.18 21.58 -12.86
N TYR A 196 12.25 21.15 -11.61
CA TYR A 196 11.12 20.59 -10.88
C TYR A 196 9.98 21.60 -10.77
N ASP A 197 10.24 22.83 -10.32
CA ASP A 197 9.24 23.90 -10.23
C ASP A 197 8.60 24.21 -11.59
N THR A 198 9.40 24.20 -12.66
CA THR A 198 8.93 24.42 -14.02
C THR A 198 8.02 23.28 -14.48
N ALA A 199 8.36 22.03 -14.17
CA ALA A 199 7.54 20.86 -14.47
C ALA A 199 6.25 20.84 -13.63
N ALA A 200 6.34 21.10 -12.33
CA ALA A 200 5.21 21.15 -11.41
C ALA A 200 4.14 22.17 -11.85
N LYS A 201 4.56 23.34 -12.37
CA LYS A 201 3.65 24.34 -12.97
C LYS A 201 2.91 23.84 -14.21
N LYS A 202 3.45 22.86 -14.92
CA LYS A 202 2.84 22.23 -16.10
C LYS A 202 1.94 21.04 -15.74
N GLY A 203 2.05 20.51 -14.51
CA GLY A 203 1.24 19.41 -14.01
C GLY A 203 2.04 18.12 -13.80
N MET A 204 1.37 17.08 -13.27
CA MET A 204 2.03 15.83 -12.85
C MET A 204 2.65 15.04 -14.01
N GLU A 205 2.06 15.06 -15.20
CA GLU A 205 2.64 14.38 -16.36
C GLU A 205 4.04 14.93 -16.70
N ALA A 206 4.22 16.25 -16.63
CA ALA A 206 5.51 16.89 -16.86
C ALA A 206 6.52 16.60 -15.72
N VAL A 207 6.04 16.44 -14.48
CA VAL A 207 6.88 16.01 -13.35
C VAL A 207 7.34 14.58 -13.56
N GLN A 208 6.44 13.67 -13.94
CA GLN A 208 6.81 12.29 -14.26
C GLN A 208 7.81 12.25 -15.42
N ASP A 209 7.59 12.99 -16.51
CA ASP A 209 8.53 13.05 -17.64
C ASP A 209 9.92 13.58 -17.24
N LEU A 210 10.00 14.49 -16.28
CA LEU A 210 11.26 15.02 -15.76
C LEU A 210 12.01 14.00 -14.90
N LEU A 211 11.28 13.30 -14.01
CA LEU A 211 11.86 12.39 -13.02
C LEU A 211 12.11 10.98 -13.55
N TYR A 212 11.38 10.58 -14.61
CA TYR A 212 11.37 9.21 -15.07
C TYR A 212 12.75 8.74 -15.55
N LYS A 213 13.22 7.66 -14.91
CA LYS A 213 14.37 6.86 -15.32
C LYS A 213 13.96 5.40 -15.34
N ALA A 214 14.04 4.74 -16.50
CA ALA A 214 13.59 3.35 -16.66
C ALA A 214 14.31 2.36 -15.69
N ASP A 215 15.53 2.68 -15.29
CA ASP A 215 16.38 1.91 -14.38
C ASP A 215 16.58 2.58 -13.01
N GLY A 216 15.82 3.64 -12.69
CA GLY A 216 15.91 4.36 -11.42
C GLY A 216 15.72 3.44 -10.20
N PRO A 217 16.49 3.60 -9.11
CA PRO A 217 16.40 2.72 -7.95
C PRO A 217 15.11 2.91 -7.14
N ASP A 218 14.41 4.03 -7.34
CA ASP A 218 13.24 4.42 -6.56
C ASP A 218 11.94 4.35 -7.37
N THR A 219 10.81 4.22 -6.68
CA THR A 219 9.43 4.28 -7.18
C THR A 219 8.52 4.77 -6.06
N TYR A 220 7.40 5.37 -6.42
CA TYR A 220 6.30 5.49 -5.46
C TYR A 220 5.50 4.19 -5.41
N TRP A 221 4.94 3.87 -4.25
CA TRP A 221 4.20 2.64 -4.01
C TRP A 221 2.72 2.90 -3.73
N ILE A 222 1.89 2.03 -4.29
CA ILE A 222 0.44 2.02 -4.13
C ILE A 222 0.04 0.71 -3.47
N MET A 223 -0.82 0.82 -2.46
CA MET A 223 -1.48 -0.31 -1.83
C MET A 223 -2.81 -0.58 -2.53
N ALA A 224 -3.01 -1.81 -2.98
CA ALA A 224 -4.26 -2.32 -3.54
C ALA A 224 -4.92 -3.26 -2.52
N ILE A 225 -6.08 -2.87 -2.00
CA ILE A 225 -6.88 -3.66 -1.05
C ILE A 225 -7.88 -4.49 -1.86
N HIS A 226 -7.71 -5.80 -1.89
CA HIS A 226 -8.64 -6.73 -2.52
C HIS A 226 -9.86 -6.94 -1.62
N LEU A 227 -11.01 -6.47 -2.10
CA LEU A 227 -12.28 -6.47 -1.39
C LEU A 227 -13.06 -7.77 -1.62
N GLY A 228 -13.65 -8.27 -0.54
CA GLY A 228 -14.58 -9.39 -0.52
C GLY A 228 -16.02 -8.94 -0.45
N GLU A 229 -16.80 -9.63 0.37
CA GLU A 229 -18.22 -9.37 0.55
C GLU A 229 -18.48 -8.08 1.37
N VAL A 230 -19.58 -7.40 1.03
CA VAL A 230 -20.14 -6.31 1.84
C VAL A 230 -20.96 -6.95 2.96
N VAL A 231 -20.47 -6.89 4.20
CA VAL A 231 -21.12 -7.49 5.37
C VAL A 231 -22.14 -6.57 6.02
N GLU A 232 -21.96 -5.25 5.88
CA GLU A 232 -22.93 -4.24 6.31
C GLU A 232 -23.03 -3.13 5.27
N LEU A 233 -24.25 -2.65 5.01
CA LEU A 233 -24.51 -1.52 4.13
C LEU A 233 -25.61 -0.64 4.72
N ASN A 234 -25.28 0.62 4.99
CA ASN A 234 -26.22 1.63 5.46
C ASN A 234 -26.29 2.76 4.43
N ARG A 235 -27.50 3.07 3.97
CA ARG A 235 -27.76 4.23 3.12
C ARG A 235 -28.23 5.38 3.99
N GLY A 236 -27.48 6.47 4.04
CA GLY A 236 -27.82 7.67 4.78
C GLY A 236 -29.07 8.29 4.17
N LYS A 237 -30.18 8.29 4.92
CA LYS A 237 -31.38 9.06 4.58
C LYS A 237 -31.33 10.45 5.21
#